data_AF-A0A519KUK4-F1
#
_entry.id   AF-A0A519KUK4-F1
#
_cell.length_a   1.000
_cell.length_b   1.000
_cell.length_c   1.000
_cell.angle_alpha   90.00
_cell.angle_beta   90.00
_cell.angle_gamma   90.00
#
_symmetry.space_group_name_H-M   'P 1'
#
loop_
_entity.id
_entity.type
_entity.pdbx_description
1 polymer ?
#
loop_
_entity_poly.entity_id
_entity_poly.type
_entity_poly.pdbx_seq_one_letter_code
_entity_poly.pdbx_strand_id
1 'polypeptide(L)'
;MLIRNFPKYARRTTGVALATMVLLCAPSVRAQTPTDPAALDQIASLLREKEARSPEQKKISSQLWYALQAERGRAPMALNQLYRSASDSLRRDDVGNARVKITGQVSAGLISDITRLGGTVAHAGKGTVQASVP
;
A
#
# COMPACT_ATOMS: atom_id res chain seq x y z
N MET A 1 66.78 11.08 -57.27
CA MET A 1 66.25 12.19 -58.09
C MET A 1 64.78 12.37 -57.73
N LEU A 2 64.41 13.59 -57.28
CA LEU A 2 63.07 14.22 -57.18
C LEU A 2 61.95 13.49 -56.42
N ILE A 3 61.53 13.94 -55.22
CA ILE A 3 60.54 15.03 -54.96
C ILE A 3 59.26 14.90 -55.82
N ARG A 4 58.10 14.62 -55.19
CA ARG A 4 56.93 15.54 -55.17
C ARG A 4 55.71 14.95 -54.43
N ASN A 5 55.43 15.58 -53.28
CA ASN A 5 54.10 15.85 -52.73
C ASN A 5 53.16 16.42 -53.80
N PHE A 6 51.83 16.29 -53.64
CA PHE A 6 50.76 17.29 -53.90
C PHE A 6 49.34 16.63 -53.75
N PRO A 7 48.23 17.35 -53.54
CA PRO A 7 47.64 17.54 -52.20
C PRO A 7 46.13 17.25 -52.09
N LYS A 8 45.66 17.34 -50.84
CA LYS A 8 44.33 17.71 -50.31
C LYS A 8 43.17 17.99 -51.31
N TYR A 9 42.07 17.26 -51.11
CA TYR A 9 40.67 17.74 -51.22
C TYR A 9 39.87 17.07 -50.09
N ALA A 10 39.54 17.69 -48.96
CA ALA A 10 38.64 18.83 -48.73
C ALA A 10 37.16 18.55 -49.06
N ARG A 11 36.38 18.34 -47.98
CA ARG A 11 34.96 18.74 -47.81
C ARG A 11 33.94 17.90 -48.62
N ARG A 12 32.73 17.55 -48.15
CA ARG A 12 31.87 18.04 -47.06
C ARG A 12 30.64 17.10 -46.99
N THR A 13 30.06 16.99 -45.79
CA THR A 13 28.60 16.88 -45.49
C THR A 13 27.75 15.82 -46.20
N THR A 14 27.21 14.88 -45.43
CA THR A 14 25.75 14.64 -45.23
C THR A 14 25.58 13.45 -44.30
N GLY A 15 25.15 13.70 -43.07
CA GLY A 15 24.97 12.65 -42.06
C GLY A 15 24.06 13.11 -40.95
N VAL A 16 22.95 13.76 -41.30
CA VAL A 16 21.83 14.00 -40.37
C VAL A 16 20.59 13.53 -41.10
N ALA A 17 20.26 12.27 -40.92
CA ALA A 17 19.00 11.71 -41.35
C ALA A 17 18.39 10.95 -40.15
N LEU A 18 17.14 11.28 -39.87
CA LEU A 18 16.19 10.60 -38.98
C LEU A 18 16.40 10.73 -37.47
N ALA A 19 15.95 11.86 -36.92
CA ALA A 19 15.49 11.96 -35.53
C ALA A 19 14.10 12.61 -35.49
N THR A 20 13.12 12.03 -36.20
CA THR A 20 11.73 12.53 -36.22
C THR A 20 10.72 11.39 -36.34
N MET A 21 10.74 10.41 -35.43
CA MET A 21 9.66 9.40 -35.34
C MET A 21 9.52 8.79 -33.94
N VAL A 22 9.34 9.62 -32.90
CA VAL A 22 8.91 9.13 -31.57
C VAL A 22 7.91 10.12 -30.96
N LEU A 23 6.76 10.33 -31.62
CA LEU A 23 5.69 11.17 -31.05
C LEU A 23 4.27 10.69 -31.37
N LEU A 24 4.06 9.39 -31.65
CA LEU A 24 2.74 8.86 -32.06
C LEU A 24 2.20 7.67 -31.24
N CYS A 25 2.75 7.42 -30.06
CA CYS A 25 2.17 6.47 -29.10
C CYS A 25 2.00 7.14 -27.73
N ALA A 26 1.18 8.20 -27.66
CA ALA A 26 0.62 8.61 -26.38
C ALA A 26 -0.57 7.67 -26.10
N PRO A 27 -0.49 6.72 -25.15
CA PRO A 27 -1.67 5.96 -24.76
C PRO A 27 -2.70 6.96 -24.26
N SER A 28 -3.90 6.92 -24.85
CA SER A 28 -5.03 7.69 -24.36
C SER A 28 -5.34 7.24 -22.94
N VAL A 29 -4.89 8.00 -21.94
CA VAL A 29 -5.34 7.84 -20.55
C VAL A 29 -6.82 8.19 -20.54
N ARG A 30 -7.67 7.18 -20.71
CA ARG A 30 -9.11 7.35 -20.51
C ARG A 30 -9.35 7.45 -19.02
N ALA A 31 -9.67 8.66 -18.56
CA ALA A 31 -10.27 8.85 -17.24
C ALA A 31 -11.56 8.01 -17.19
N GLN A 32 -11.61 7.03 -16.29
CA GLN A 32 -12.83 6.28 -16.03
C GLN A 32 -13.80 7.24 -15.36
N THR A 33 -14.88 7.63 -16.05
CA THR A 33 -15.94 8.43 -15.44
C THR A 33 -16.60 7.56 -14.37
N PRO A 34 -16.50 7.90 -13.08
CA PRO A 34 -17.12 7.10 -12.02
C PRO A 34 -18.64 7.22 -12.16
N THR A 35 -19.28 6.12 -12.56
CA THR A 35 -20.71 6.09 -12.94
C THR A 35 -21.65 6.05 -11.74
N ASP A 36 -21.16 5.71 -10.54
CA ASP A 36 -21.97 5.56 -9.34
C ASP A 36 -21.61 6.62 -8.27
N PRO A 37 -22.50 7.61 -8.01
CA PRO A 37 -22.32 8.60 -6.95
C PRO A 37 -22.15 7.99 -5.55
N ALA A 38 -22.76 6.84 -5.25
CA ALA A 38 -22.60 6.18 -3.95
C ALA A 38 -21.19 5.60 -3.79
N ALA A 39 -20.62 5.03 -4.86
CA ALA A 39 -19.24 4.57 -4.86
C ALA A 39 -18.24 5.73 -4.65
N LEU A 40 -18.52 6.91 -5.21
CA LEU A 40 -17.70 8.11 -4.97
C LEU A 40 -17.71 8.54 -3.50
N ASP A 41 -18.89 8.55 -2.86
CA ASP A 41 -18.99 8.90 -1.44
C ASP A 41 -18.30 7.87 -0.54
N GLN A 42 -18.38 6.59 -0.89
CA GLN A 42 -17.62 5.53 -0.21
C GLN A 42 -16.11 5.75 -0.31
N ILE A 43 -15.60 6.04 -1.51
CA ILE A 43 -14.17 6.32 -1.71
C ILE A 43 -13.74 7.55 -0.93
N ALA A 44 -14.51 8.65 -1.01
CA ALA A 44 -14.21 9.88 -0.26
C ALA A 44 -14.22 9.64 1.26
N SER A 45 -15.14 8.82 1.76
CA SER A 45 -15.21 8.43 3.16
C SER A 45 -14.02 7.57 3.59
N LEU A 46 -13.56 6.64 2.73
CA LEU A 46 -12.36 5.85 2.97
C LEU A 46 -11.08 6.70 2.98
N LEU A 47 -10.97 7.67 2.08
CA LEU A 47 -9.82 8.56 2.03
C LEU A 47 -9.73 9.43 3.29
N ARG A 48 -10.83 10.08 3.67
CA ARG A 48 -10.90 10.89 4.90
C ARG A 48 -10.55 10.08 6.14
N GLU A 49 -11.06 8.86 6.24
CA GLU A 49 -10.76 7.97 7.36
C GLU A 49 -9.27 7.59 7.41
N LYS A 50 -8.68 7.22 6.27
CA LYS A 50 -7.25 6.86 6.19
C LYS A 50 -6.33 8.04 6.46
N GLU A 51 -6.71 9.23 6.01
CA GLU A 51 -5.99 10.47 6.25
C GLU A 51 -6.01 10.84 7.74
N ALA A 52 -7.15 10.67 8.40
CA ALA A 52 -7.34 10.95 9.83
C ALA A 52 -6.59 9.97 10.76
N ARG A 53 -6.07 8.84 10.27
CA ARG A 53 -5.32 7.88 11.10
C ARG A 53 -3.99 8.48 11.59
N SER A 54 -3.70 8.25 12.87
CA SER A 54 -2.39 8.56 13.45
C SER A 54 -1.27 7.71 12.81
N PRO A 55 0.01 8.10 12.93
CA PRO A 55 1.13 7.32 12.42
C PRO A 55 1.16 5.88 12.95
N GLU A 56 0.76 5.67 14.20
CA GLU A 56 0.68 4.37 14.84
C GLU A 56 -0.49 3.55 14.28
N GLN A 57 -1.66 4.17 14.13
CA GLN A 57 -2.86 3.51 13.57
C GLN A 57 -2.65 3.08 12.11
N LYS A 58 -1.86 3.84 11.33
CA LYS A 58 -1.49 3.49 9.96
C LYS A 58 -0.68 2.20 9.85
N LYS A 59 -0.04 1.75 10.94
CA LYS A 59 0.70 0.47 10.99
C LYS A 59 -0.21 -0.75 11.15
N ILE A 60 -1.49 -0.54 11.52
CA ILE A 60 -2.47 -1.60 11.67
C ILE A 60 -2.97 -2.00 10.28
N SER A 61 -3.15 -3.31 10.04
CA SER A 61 -3.76 -3.75 8.79
C SER A 61 -5.18 -3.17 8.67
N SER A 62 -5.57 -2.74 7.47
CA SER A 62 -6.88 -2.09 7.31
C SER A 62 -8.04 -3.03 7.64
N GLN A 63 -7.89 -4.34 7.40
CA GLN A 63 -8.90 -5.35 7.78
C GLN A 63 -9.06 -5.45 9.29
N LEU A 64 -7.96 -5.51 10.06
CA LEU A 64 -8.01 -5.55 11.52
C LEU A 64 -8.57 -4.24 12.09
N TRP A 65 -8.19 -3.10 11.50
CA TRP A 65 -8.71 -1.80 11.89
C TRP A 65 -10.23 -1.70 11.64
N TYR A 66 -10.71 -2.08 10.46
CA TYR A 66 -12.14 -2.03 10.16
C TYR A 66 -12.95 -3.01 11.01
N ALA A 67 -12.42 -4.21 11.27
CA ALA A 67 -13.04 -5.16 12.19
C ALA A 67 -13.19 -4.56 13.60
N LEU A 68 -12.09 -3.99 14.15
CA LEU A 68 -12.10 -3.35 15.46
C LEU A 68 -13.09 -2.17 15.53
N GLN A 69 -13.18 -1.38 14.47
CA GLN A 69 -14.12 -0.26 14.41
C GLN A 69 -15.57 -0.73 14.25
N ALA A 70 -15.81 -1.84 13.55
CA ALA A 70 -17.13 -2.46 13.42
C ALA A 70 -17.62 -2.97 14.79
N GLU A 71 -16.76 -3.68 15.53
CA GLU A 71 -17.06 -4.16 16.89
C GLU A 71 -17.38 -3.03 17.86
N ARG A 72 -16.69 -1.90 17.71
CA ARG A 72 -16.93 -0.69 18.51
C ARG A 72 -18.16 0.11 18.08
N GLY A 73 -18.90 -0.32 17.04
CA GLY A 73 -20.04 0.40 16.50
C GLY A 73 -19.67 1.74 15.85
N ARG A 74 -18.43 1.91 15.39
CA ARG A 74 -17.89 3.15 14.81
C ARG A 74 -17.77 3.11 13.29
N ALA A 75 -18.44 2.17 12.62
CA ALA A 75 -18.48 2.11 11.17
C ALA A 75 -19.27 3.31 10.61
N PRO A 76 -18.69 4.12 9.70
CA PRO A 76 -19.45 5.14 8.99
C PRO A 76 -20.61 4.51 8.22
N MET A 77 -21.78 5.15 8.19
CA MET A 77 -22.96 4.59 7.52
C MET A 77 -22.69 4.19 6.06
N ALA A 78 -21.99 5.06 5.31
CA ALA A 78 -21.61 4.80 3.92
C ALA A 78 -20.72 3.55 3.75
N LEU A 79 -20.01 3.13 4.81
CA LEU A 79 -19.03 2.03 4.80
C LEU A 79 -19.46 0.82 5.64
N ASN A 80 -20.69 0.80 6.17
CA ASN A 80 -21.13 -0.22 7.11
C ASN A 80 -20.95 -1.65 6.56
N GLN A 81 -21.25 -1.85 5.28
CA GLN A 81 -21.04 -3.16 4.64
C GLN A 81 -19.56 -3.58 4.63
N LEU A 82 -18.66 -2.66 4.29
CA LEU A 82 -17.22 -2.93 4.24
C LEU A 82 -16.68 -3.30 5.64
N TYR A 83 -17.12 -2.58 6.67
CA TYR A 83 -16.68 -2.79 8.05
C TYR A 83 -17.19 -4.13 8.60
N ARG A 84 -18.46 -4.48 8.32
CA ARG A 84 -19.00 -5.81 8.65
C ARG A 84 -18.25 -6.93 7.94
N SER A 85 -18.06 -6.82 6.63
CA SER A 85 -17.27 -7.81 5.87
C SER A 85 -15.84 -7.97 6.40
N ALA A 86 -15.20 -6.88 6.86
CA ALA A 86 -13.87 -6.95 7.47
C ALA A 86 -13.88 -7.70 8.82
N SER A 87 -14.92 -7.51 9.62
CA SER A 87 -15.13 -8.26 10.86
C SER A 87 -15.39 -9.75 10.60
N ASP A 88 -16.26 -10.07 9.65
CA ASP A 88 -16.65 -11.45 9.32
C ASP A 88 -15.49 -12.25 8.70
N SER A 89 -14.61 -11.57 7.97
CA SER A 89 -13.42 -12.19 7.36
C SER A 89 -12.25 -12.36 8.33
N LEU A 90 -12.35 -11.83 9.56
CA LEU A 90 -11.32 -11.98 10.57
C LEU A 90 -11.41 -13.37 11.19
N ARG A 91 -10.39 -14.20 10.96
CA ARG A 91 -10.35 -15.55 11.56
C ARG A 91 -10.05 -15.45 13.06
N ARG A 92 -11.03 -15.80 13.88
CA ARG A 92 -10.92 -15.89 15.33
C ARG A 92 -10.75 -17.33 15.80
N ASP A 93 -10.17 -17.51 16.97
CA ASP A 93 -10.19 -18.79 17.68
C ASP A 93 -11.52 -19.00 18.45
N ASP A 94 -11.67 -20.16 19.08
CA ASP A 94 -12.88 -20.56 19.81
C ASP A 94 -13.19 -19.66 21.02
N VAL A 95 -12.23 -18.83 21.43
CA VAL A 95 -12.33 -17.88 22.56
C VAL A 95 -12.58 -16.46 22.05
N GLY A 96 -12.64 -16.25 20.73
CA GLY A 96 -12.93 -14.97 20.09
C GLY A 96 -11.70 -14.12 19.77
N ASN A 97 -10.48 -14.61 20.01
CA ASN A 97 -9.26 -13.85 19.76
C ASN A 97 -8.85 -13.91 18.28
N ALA A 98 -8.34 -12.80 17.75
CA ALA A 98 -7.74 -12.72 16.43
C ALA A 98 -6.26 -13.08 16.45
N ARG A 99 -5.82 -13.94 15.52
CA ARG A 99 -4.39 -14.23 15.34
C ARG A 99 -3.72 -13.10 14.54
N VAL A 100 -2.71 -12.48 15.12
CA VAL A 100 -1.96 -11.38 14.53
C VAL A 100 -0.47 -11.67 14.44
N LYS A 101 0.17 -11.05 13.45
CA LYS A 101 1.62 -10.98 13.29
C LYS A 101 2.06 -9.54 13.46
N ILE A 102 2.87 -9.27 14.47
CA ILE A 102 3.42 -7.95 14.79
C ILE A 102 4.87 -7.95 14.34
N THR A 103 5.26 -6.96 13.54
CA THR A 103 6.65 -6.80 13.06
C THR A 103 7.26 -5.58 13.71
N GLY A 104 8.45 -5.72 14.29
CA GLY A 104 9.16 -4.65 14.98
C GLY A 104 10.18 -5.17 15.99
N GLN A 105 10.71 -4.27 16.81
CA GLN A 105 11.61 -4.67 17.89
C GLN A 105 10.85 -5.52 18.92
N VAL A 106 11.26 -6.77 19.08
CA VAL A 106 10.70 -7.68 20.10
C VAL A 106 11.38 -7.36 21.43
N SER A 107 10.59 -6.92 22.41
CA SER A 107 11.06 -6.63 23.76
C SER A 107 10.23 -7.40 24.79
N ALA A 108 10.80 -7.61 25.99
CA ALA A 108 10.06 -8.18 27.11
C ALA A 108 8.85 -7.31 27.49
N GLY A 109 8.97 -5.98 27.35
CA GLY A 109 7.86 -5.03 27.55
C GLY A 109 6.69 -5.30 26.60
N LEU A 110 6.97 -5.48 25.30
CA LEU A 110 5.93 -5.80 24.32
C LEU A 110 5.18 -7.10 24.66
N ILE A 111 5.92 -8.15 25.04
CA ILE A 111 5.32 -9.44 25.42
C ILE A 111 4.46 -9.27 26.68
N SER A 112 4.93 -8.51 27.66
CA SER A 112 4.19 -8.19 28.88
C SER A 112 2.93 -7.38 28.58
N ASP A 113 3.00 -6.42 27.65
CA ASP A 113 1.86 -5.59 27.27
C ASP A 113 0.79 -6.42 26.56
N ILE A 114 1.18 -7.31 25.63
CA ILE A 114 0.27 -8.23 24.95
C ILE A 114 -0.45 -9.12 25.97
N THR A 115 0.31 -9.71 26.90
CA THR A 115 -0.24 -10.60 27.93
C THR A 115 -1.17 -9.85 28.88
N ARG A 116 -0.80 -8.64 29.31
CA ARG A 116 -1.61 -7.80 30.20
C ARG A 116 -2.93 -7.38 29.55
N LEU A 117 -2.94 -7.20 28.23
CA LEU A 117 -4.15 -6.88 27.46
C LEU A 117 -5.02 -8.12 27.15
N GLY A 118 -4.70 -9.29 27.71
CA GLY A 118 -5.44 -10.54 27.53
C GLY A 118 -5.03 -11.35 26.30
N GLY A 119 -3.98 -10.94 25.60
CA GLY A 119 -3.43 -11.69 24.49
C GLY A 119 -2.51 -12.83 24.92
N THR A 120 -2.24 -13.75 24.01
CA THR A 120 -1.29 -14.85 24.20
C THR A 120 -0.24 -14.86 23.11
N VAL A 121 1.02 -15.07 23.46
CA VAL A 121 2.13 -15.08 22.50
C VAL A 121 2.47 -16.53 22.13
N ALA A 122 2.31 -16.87 20.85
CA ALA A 122 2.65 -18.19 20.33
C ALA A 122 4.13 -18.28 19.92
N HIS A 123 4.68 -17.20 19.36
CA HIS A 123 6.08 -17.13 18.95
C HIS A 123 6.60 -15.70 19.01
N ALA A 124 7.83 -15.52 19.47
CA ALA A 124 8.52 -14.22 19.48
C ALA A 124 9.99 -14.41 19.10
N GLY A 125 10.45 -13.69 18.07
CA GLY A 125 11.83 -13.80 17.60
C GLY A 125 12.04 -13.10 16.25
N LYS A 126 13.31 -12.82 15.91
CA LYS A 126 13.71 -12.22 14.62
C LYS A 126 12.89 -11.00 14.19
N GLY A 127 12.55 -10.12 15.14
CA GLY A 127 11.78 -8.91 14.87
C GLY A 127 10.29 -9.14 14.59
N THR A 128 9.75 -10.30 14.97
CA THR A 128 8.33 -10.65 14.79
C THR A 128 7.77 -11.26 16.07
N VAL A 129 6.50 -10.95 16.37
CA VAL A 129 5.68 -11.64 17.36
C VAL A 129 4.43 -12.18 16.69
N GLN A 130 4.12 -13.45 16.92
CA GLN A 130 2.84 -14.06 16.59
C GLN A 130 2.05 -14.19 17.88
N ALA A 131 0.87 -13.56 17.93
CA ALA A 131 0.03 -13.53 19.10
C ALA A 131 -1.43 -13.75 18.72
N SER A 132 -2.22 -14.28 19.65
CA SER A 132 -3.67 -14.15 19.64
C SER A 132 -4.04 -12.96 20.53
N VAL A 133 -4.83 -12.03 20.02
CA VAL A 133 -5.28 -10.83 20.74
C VAL A 133 -6.81 -10.76 20.74
N PRO A 134 -7.43 -10.34 21.85
CA PRO A 134 -8.88 -10.20 21.93
C PRO A 134 -9.41 -9.11 20.99
#